data_AF-A0A963PRY3-F1
#
_entry.id   AF-A0A963PRY3-F1
#
_cell.length_a   1.000
_cell.length_b   1.000
_cell.length_c   1.000
_cell.angle_alpha   90.00
_cell.angle_beta   90.00
_cell.angle_gamma   90.00
#
_symmetry.space_group_name_H-M   'P 1'
#
loop_
_entity.id
_entity.type
_entity.pdbx_description
1 polymer ?
#
loop_
_entity_poly.entity_id
_entity_poly.type
_entity_poly.pdbx_seq_one_letter_code
_entity_poly.pdbx_strand_id
1 'polypeptide(L)'
;MTTIHPDLIAHLRSVFALDWHGIHGAPHWSRVRLNGLKLAESTAARGHVVELFAFLHDARRLNDDHDPQHGYRAAQLAGELNGRCYELPPDELSLLQAACRGHSDGHRAGHDVTVLTCWDADRLDLGRVGIRPLPERLCTAAAREPVVLEWAYRRSLA
;
A
#
# COMPACT_ATOMS: atom_id res chain seq x y z
N MET A 1 -16.71 -6.02 7.34
CA MET A 1 -16.91 -4.56 7.28
C MET A 1 -15.65 -3.96 6.69
N THR A 2 -15.74 -3.05 5.72
CA THR A 2 -14.56 -2.41 5.12
C THR A 2 -13.98 -1.39 6.09
N THR A 3 -12.67 -1.41 6.33
CA THR A 3 -11.98 -0.44 7.21
C THR A 3 -11.99 0.99 6.65
N ILE A 4 -12.27 1.12 5.35
CA ILE A 4 -12.20 2.40 4.64
C ILE A 4 -13.54 3.14 4.75
N HIS A 5 -13.59 4.12 5.65
CA HIS A 5 -14.75 5.00 5.83
C HIS A 5 -14.72 6.17 4.83
N PRO A 6 -15.88 6.71 4.39
CA PRO A 6 -15.94 7.89 3.54
C PRO A 6 -15.13 9.10 4.06
N ASP A 7 -15.06 9.28 5.37
CA ASP A 7 -14.31 10.39 5.99
C ASP A 7 -12.80 10.29 5.73
N LEU A 8 -12.25 9.07 5.71
CA LEU A 8 -10.85 8.85 5.33
C LEU A 8 -10.62 9.31 3.89
N ILE A 9 -11.48 8.87 2.95
CA ILE A 9 -11.34 9.21 1.53
C ILE A 9 -11.52 10.72 1.31
N ALA A 10 -12.48 11.35 1.98
CA ALA A 10 -12.68 12.79 1.93
C ALA A 10 -11.45 13.55 2.45
N HIS A 11 -10.88 13.11 3.59
CA HIS A 11 -9.66 13.69 4.13
C HIS A 11 -8.51 13.56 3.14
N LEU A 12 -8.21 12.35 2.66
CA LEU A 12 -7.12 12.10 1.71
C LEU A 12 -7.27 12.94 0.45
N ARG A 13 -8.49 13.04 -0.11
CA ARG A 13 -8.76 13.88 -1.29
C ARG A 13 -8.46 15.36 -1.05
N SER A 14 -8.73 15.86 0.16
CA SER A 14 -8.47 17.26 0.49
C SER A 14 -7.00 17.59 0.73
N VAL A 15 -6.17 16.61 1.09
CA VAL A 15 -4.75 16.83 1.43
C VAL A 15 -3.77 16.28 0.39
N PHE A 16 -4.23 15.48 -0.56
CA PHE A 16 -3.38 14.91 -1.61
C PHE A 16 -2.93 16.01 -2.58
N ALA A 17 -1.62 16.14 -2.76
CA ALA A 17 -1.02 17.25 -3.50
C ALA A 17 -0.95 17.02 -5.02
N LEU A 18 -1.09 15.77 -5.47
CA LEU A 18 -0.92 15.37 -6.87
C LEU A 18 -2.29 15.15 -7.55
N ASP A 19 -2.27 14.79 -8.82
CA ASP A 19 -3.51 14.45 -9.53
C ASP A 19 -4.17 13.22 -8.89
N TRP A 20 -5.38 13.40 -8.39
CA TRP A 20 -6.20 12.35 -7.79
C TRP A 20 -6.39 11.13 -8.70
N HIS A 21 -6.36 11.32 -10.03
CA HIS A 21 -6.46 10.24 -11.01
C HIS A 21 -5.10 9.89 -11.66
N GLY A 22 -4.01 10.49 -11.19
CA GLY A 22 -2.66 10.25 -11.68
C GLY A 22 -2.06 8.91 -11.25
N ILE A 23 -0.80 8.68 -11.62
CA ILE A 23 -0.09 7.40 -11.43
C ILE A 23 0.12 7.00 -9.96
N HIS A 24 0.07 7.97 -9.04
CA HIS A 24 0.14 7.78 -7.59
C HIS A 24 -1.19 8.10 -6.87
N GLY A 25 -2.29 8.29 -7.63
CA GLY A 25 -3.59 8.67 -7.11
C GLY A 25 -4.51 7.52 -6.74
N ALA A 26 -5.80 7.82 -6.56
CA ALA A 26 -6.81 6.87 -6.08
C ALA A 26 -6.95 5.56 -6.90
N PRO A 27 -6.81 5.55 -8.24
CA PRO A 27 -6.82 4.30 -9.00
C PRO A 27 -5.71 3.34 -8.57
N HIS A 28 -4.50 3.85 -8.32
CA HIS A 28 -3.38 3.07 -7.80
C HIS A 28 -3.69 2.52 -6.40
N TRP A 29 -4.15 3.36 -5.48
CA TRP A 29 -4.51 2.93 -4.12
C TRP A 29 -5.56 1.81 -4.13
N SER A 30 -6.56 1.91 -5.01
CA SER A 30 -7.57 0.87 -5.17
C SER A 30 -7.00 -0.46 -5.67
N ARG A 31 -6.02 -0.44 -6.59
CA ARG A 31 -5.35 -1.65 -7.07
C ARG A 31 -4.47 -2.27 -6.00
N VAL A 32 -3.71 -1.46 -5.25
CA VAL A 32 -2.93 -1.92 -4.10
C VAL A 32 -3.82 -2.59 -3.05
N ARG A 33 -4.98 -2.01 -2.74
CA ARG A 33 -5.94 -2.62 -1.80
C ARG A 33 -6.37 -4.00 -2.28
N LEU A 34 -6.74 -4.12 -3.56
CA LEU A 34 -7.19 -5.39 -4.12
C LEU A 34 -6.08 -6.44 -4.13
N ASN A 35 -4.87 -6.06 -4.53
CA ASN A 35 -3.70 -6.93 -4.50
C ASN A 35 -3.43 -7.43 -3.08
N GLY A 36 -3.39 -6.52 -2.11
CA GLY A 36 -3.11 -6.83 -0.72
C GLY A 36 -4.16 -7.73 -0.08
N LEU A 37 -5.45 -7.47 -0.30
CA LEU A 37 -6.52 -8.33 0.21
C LEU A 37 -6.46 -9.73 -0.38
N LYS A 38 -6.14 -9.85 -1.68
CA LYS A 38 -5.92 -11.15 -2.32
C LYS A 38 -4.75 -11.91 -1.69
N LEU A 39 -3.64 -11.23 -1.40
CA LEU A 39 -2.49 -11.84 -0.75
C LEU A 39 -2.82 -12.25 0.71
N ALA A 40 -3.61 -11.44 1.42
CA ALA A 40 -4.00 -11.69 2.81
C ALA A 40 -4.76 -13.03 2.99
N GLU A 41 -5.48 -13.50 1.97
CA GLU A 41 -6.15 -14.81 1.96
C GLU A 41 -5.19 -16.00 2.21
N SER A 42 -3.90 -15.83 1.90
CA SER A 42 -2.88 -16.89 1.95
C SER A 42 -1.68 -16.59 2.84
N THR A 43 -1.50 -15.33 3.27
CA THR A 43 -0.33 -14.87 4.04
C THR A 43 -0.61 -14.72 5.54
N ALA A 44 -1.87 -14.84 5.97
CA ALA A 44 -2.33 -14.48 7.31
C ALA A 44 -2.04 -13.01 7.70
N ALA A 45 -1.78 -12.14 6.72
CA ALA A 45 -1.62 -10.72 6.93
C ALA A 45 -2.90 -10.11 7.51
N ARG A 46 -2.73 -9.12 8.39
CA ARG A 46 -3.86 -8.39 8.98
C ARG A 46 -4.52 -7.50 7.92
N GLY A 47 -5.70 -7.91 7.46
CA GLY A 47 -6.42 -7.25 6.36
C GLY A 47 -6.67 -5.75 6.60
N HIS A 48 -7.02 -5.34 7.82
CA HIS A 48 -7.26 -3.92 8.14
C HIS A 48 -6.02 -3.03 7.91
N VAL A 49 -4.83 -3.53 8.30
CA VAL A 49 -3.55 -2.83 8.08
C VAL A 49 -3.25 -2.74 6.59
N VAL A 50 -3.48 -3.83 5.84
CA VAL A 50 -3.26 -3.89 4.39
C VAL A 50 -4.17 -2.90 3.65
N GLU A 51 -5.45 -2.84 4.03
CA GLU A 51 -6.38 -1.87 3.45
C GLU A 51 -5.96 -0.42 3.73
N LEU A 52 -5.64 -0.09 4.98
CA LEU A 52 -5.22 1.27 5.35
C LEU A 52 -3.91 1.67 4.66
N PHE A 53 -2.93 0.75 4.58
CA PHE A 53 -1.68 0.98 3.86
C PHE A 53 -1.94 1.38 2.40
N ALA A 54 -2.85 0.67 1.73
CA ALA A 54 -3.14 0.91 0.32
C ALA A 54 -3.54 2.36 0.02
N PHE A 55 -4.29 3.01 0.92
CA PHE A 55 -4.72 4.41 0.75
C PHE A 55 -3.74 5.44 1.34
N LEU A 56 -2.84 5.04 2.23
CA LEU A 56 -1.98 5.98 2.97
C LEU A 56 -0.55 6.08 2.43
N HIS A 57 0.02 5.00 1.91
CA HIS A 57 1.47 4.90 1.64
C HIS A 57 2.01 6.01 0.71
N ASP A 58 1.20 6.43 -0.28
CA ASP A 58 1.53 7.49 -1.24
C ASP A 58 0.75 8.80 -1.00
N ALA A 59 -0.13 8.86 0.01
CA ALA A 59 -1.01 10.02 0.23
C ALA A 59 -0.29 11.34 0.57
N ARG A 60 1.00 11.26 0.91
CA ARG A 60 1.85 12.41 1.27
C ARG A 60 3.04 12.57 0.34
N ARG A 61 2.94 12.11 -0.91
CA ARG A 61 3.85 12.52 -1.97
C ARG A 61 3.73 14.02 -2.25
N LEU A 62 4.85 14.65 -2.60
CA LEU A 62 4.94 16.04 -3.04
C LEU A 62 5.20 16.16 -4.55
N ASN A 63 5.65 15.08 -5.19
CA ASN A 63 5.83 14.98 -6.64
C ASN A 63 5.74 13.51 -7.09
N ASP A 64 5.57 13.31 -8.41
CA ASP A 64 5.55 11.99 -9.06
C ASP A 64 6.97 11.40 -9.29
N ASP A 65 8.02 12.21 -9.12
CA ASP A 65 9.41 11.83 -9.34
C ASP A 65 10.08 11.36 -8.03
N HIS A 66 11.24 11.95 -7.70
CA HIS A 66 12.04 11.62 -6.54
C HIS A 66 11.51 12.32 -5.28
N ASP A 67 10.91 11.52 -4.40
CA ASP A 67 10.40 11.99 -3.12
C ASP A 67 10.73 11.00 -1.99
N PRO A 68 12.00 10.85 -1.58
CA PRO A 68 12.43 9.78 -0.67
C PRO A 68 11.78 9.85 0.72
N GLN A 69 11.16 10.96 1.10
CA GLN A 69 10.54 11.14 2.42
C GLN A 69 9.03 10.83 2.44
N HIS A 70 8.40 10.51 1.31
CA HIS A 70 6.96 10.26 1.26
C HIS A 70 6.50 9.14 2.21
N GLY A 71 7.23 8.03 2.31
CA GLY A 71 6.92 6.94 3.22
C GLY A 71 6.94 7.35 4.71
N TYR A 72 7.88 8.21 5.10
CA TYR A 72 7.93 8.77 6.47
C TYR A 72 6.71 9.65 6.74
N ARG A 73 6.37 10.56 5.81
CA ARG A 73 5.19 11.43 5.94
C ARG A 73 3.89 10.62 5.94
N ALA A 74 3.80 9.56 5.16
CA ALA A 74 2.66 8.65 5.15
C ALA A 74 2.49 7.92 6.50
N ALA A 75 3.58 7.52 7.13
CA ALA A 75 3.52 6.92 8.47
C ALA A 75 3.12 7.92 9.56
N GLN A 76 3.55 9.19 9.45
CA GLN A 76 3.06 10.25 10.35
C GLN A 76 1.56 10.47 10.17
N LEU A 77 1.10 10.60 8.93
CA LEU A 77 -0.33 10.71 8.61
C LEU A 77 -1.12 9.53 9.20
N ALA A 78 -0.60 8.31 9.09
CA ALA A 78 -1.25 7.13 9.64
C ALA A 78 -1.45 7.21 11.17
N GLY A 79 -0.52 7.82 11.90
CA GLY A 79 -0.67 8.11 13.33
C GLY A 79 -1.67 9.22 13.61
N GLU A 80 -1.62 10.31 12.83
CA GLU A 80 -2.50 11.47 12.97
C GLU A 80 -3.98 11.16 12.71
N LEU A 81 -4.27 10.16 11.88
CA LEU A 81 -5.64 9.76 11.54
C LEU A 81 -6.19 8.65 12.44
N ASN A 82 -5.34 7.96 13.21
CA ASN A 82 -5.79 6.94 14.16
C ASN A 82 -6.55 7.59 15.33
N GLY A 83 -7.73 7.08 15.65
CA GLY A 83 -8.69 7.69 16.58
C GLY A 83 -9.53 8.82 15.97
N ARG A 84 -9.36 9.15 14.68
CA ARG A 84 -10.14 10.19 13.97
C ARG A 84 -10.90 9.64 12.77
N CYS A 85 -10.22 8.94 11.87
CA CYS A 85 -10.82 8.36 10.65
C CYS A 85 -10.96 6.84 10.72
N TYR A 86 -10.20 6.20 11.60
CA TYR A 86 -10.22 4.77 11.90
C TYR A 86 -9.59 4.57 13.27
N GLU A 87 -9.69 3.36 13.83
CA GLU A 87 -9.07 3.00 15.11
C GLU A 87 -8.36 1.65 14.98
N LEU A 88 -7.04 1.66 15.19
CA LEU A 88 -6.18 0.48 15.27
C LEU A 88 -5.58 0.36 16.67
N PRO A 89 -5.43 -0.87 17.19
CA PRO A 89 -4.63 -1.10 18.37
C PRO A 89 -3.14 -0.76 18.12
N PRO A 90 -2.35 -0.51 19.18
CA PRO A 90 -0.96 -0.04 19.03
C PRO A 90 -0.05 -0.94 18.19
N ASP A 91 -0.24 -2.26 18.21
CA ASP A 91 0.55 -3.20 17.42
C ASP A 91 0.23 -3.08 15.92
N GLU A 92 -1.05 -2.98 15.55
CA GLU A 92 -1.47 -2.80 14.16
C GLU A 92 -1.08 -1.41 13.62
N LEU A 93 -1.20 -0.36 14.43
CA LEU A 93 -0.72 0.97 14.05
C LEU A 93 0.78 0.95 13.79
N SER A 94 1.56 0.25 14.62
CA SER A 94 3.00 0.10 14.43
C SER A 94 3.34 -0.60 13.11
N LEU A 95 2.57 -1.63 12.74
CA LEU A 95 2.72 -2.33 11.46
C LEU A 95 2.37 -1.43 10.27
N LEU A 96 1.26 -0.69 10.35
CA LEU A 96 0.86 0.27 9.31
C LEU A 96 1.96 1.33 9.09
N GLN A 97 2.46 1.92 10.17
CA GLN A 97 3.53 2.91 10.09
C GLN A 97 4.85 2.32 9.55
N ALA A 98 5.20 1.09 9.93
CA ALA A 98 6.37 0.39 9.39
C ALA A 98 6.21 0.10 7.90
N ALA A 99 5.03 -0.35 7.47
CA ALA A 99 4.71 -0.59 6.07
C ALA A 99 4.85 0.68 5.24
N CYS A 100 4.22 1.78 5.68
CA CYS A 100 4.32 3.09 5.00
C CYS A 100 5.78 3.58 4.93
N ARG A 101 6.55 3.50 6.03
CA ARG A 101 7.95 3.96 6.04
C ARG A 101 8.83 3.24 5.02
N GLY A 102 8.75 1.91 4.97
CA GLY A 102 9.70 1.09 4.23
C GLY A 102 9.29 0.67 2.81
N HIS A 103 8.12 1.08 2.32
CA HIS A 103 7.59 0.50 1.07
C HIS A 103 8.46 0.78 -0.16
N SER A 104 9.17 1.91 -0.18
CA SER A 104 10.09 2.28 -1.26
C SER A 104 11.54 1.80 -1.09
N ASP A 105 11.89 1.17 0.04
CA ASP A 105 13.29 0.90 0.41
C ASP A 105 13.86 -0.40 -0.19
N GLY A 106 13.03 -1.18 -0.87
CA GLY A 106 13.45 -2.41 -1.56
C GLY A 106 13.68 -3.61 -0.63
N HIS A 107 13.28 -3.55 0.63
CA HIS A 107 13.32 -4.68 1.56
C HIS A 107 12.45 -5.86 1.07
N ARG A 108 12.89 -7.09 1.37
CA ARG A 108 12.22 -8.33 0.89
C ARG A 108 11.95 -9.37 1.98
N ALA A 109 12.51 -9.19 3.18
CA ALA A 109 12.42 -10.11 4.30
C ALA A 109 12.80 -9.39 5.60
N GLY A 110 12.65 -10.05 6.76
CA GLY A 110 13.03 -9.49 8.06
C GLY A 110 11.98 -8.61 8.73
N HIS A 111 10.74 -8.64 8.23
CA HIS A 111 9.61 -7.89 8.78
C HIS A 111 8.40 -8.81 8.97
N ASP A 112 7.41 -8.34 9.73
CA ASP A 112 6.11 -9.02 9.89
C ASP A 112 5.46 -9.29 8.53
N VAL A 113 4.78 -10.43 8.41
CA VAL A 113 4.15 -10.86 7.15
C VAL A 113 3.13 -9.84 6.62
N THR A 114 2.49 -9.08 7.51
CA THR A 114 1.57 -7.98 7.15
C THR A 114 2.31 -6.87 6.40
N VAL A 115 3.47 -6.45 6.90
CA VAL A 115 4.32 -5.41 6.28
C VAL A 115 4.83 -5.88 4.92
N LEU A 116 5.31 -7.13 4.86
CA LEU A 116 5.77 -7.73 3.60
C LEU A 116 4.64 -7.82 2.56
N THR A 117 3.42 -8.15 3.01
CA THR A 117 2.23 -8.22 2.15
C THR A 117 1.84 -6.85 1.62
N CYS A 118 1.91 -5.79 2.44
CA CYS A 118 1.70 -4.42 1.99
C CYS A 118 2.68 -4.04 0.86
N TRP A 119 3.97 -4.33 1.04
CA TRP A 119 4.99 -4.00 0.02
C TRP A 119 4.80 -4.80 -1.27
N ASP A 120 4.42 -6.06 -1.18
CA ASP A 120 4.07 -6.85 -2.37
C ASP A 120 2.84 -6.29 -3.08
N ALA A 121 1.83 -5.86 -2.34
CA ALA A 121 0.61 -5.29 -2.90
C ALA A 121 0.88 -4.04 -3.76
N ASP A 122 1.78 -3.17 -3.31
CA ASP A 122 2.26 -2.00 -4.06
C ASP A 122 3.15 -2.40 -5.24
N ARG A 123 4.15 -3.25 -5.03
CA ARG A 123 5.06 -3.71 -6.08
C ARG A 123 4.34 -4.42 -7.23
N LEU A 124 3.27 -5.16 -6.94
CA LEU A 124 2.46 -5.83 -7.96
C LEU A 124 1.73 -4.84 -8.89
N ASP A 125 1.58 -3.56 -8.49
CA ASP A 125 0.97 -2.51 -9.32
C ASP A 125 1.99 -1.71 -10.15
N LEU A 126 3.26 -2.13 -10.20
CA LEU A 126 4.32 -1.40 -10.90
C LEU A 126 4.16 -1.34 -12.44
N GLY A 127 3.32 -2.18 -13.04
CA GLY A 127 3.07 -2.10 -14.49
C GLY A 127 2.45 -0.76 -14.90
N ARG A 128 1.78 -0.06 -13.98
CA ARG A 128 1.22 1.30 -14.19
C ARG A 128 2.28 2.34 -14.59
N VAL A 129 3.52 2.11 -14.15
CA VAL A 129 4.70 2.96 -14.45
C VAL A 129 5.67 2.27 -15.40
N GLY A 130 5.20 1.27 -16.15
CA GLY A 130 5.98 0.57 -17.18
C GLY A 130 6.95 -0.48 -16.65
N ILE A 131 6.83 -0.91 -15.39
CA ILE A 131 7.75 -1.87 -14.77
C ILE A 131 7.03 -3.20 -14.55
N ARG A 132 7.56 -4.29 -15.15
CA ARG A 132 7.07 -5.63 -14.86
C ARG A 132 7.65 -6.13 -13.52
N PRO A 133 6.82 -6.49 -12.52
CA PRO A 133 7.32 -7.05 -11.26
C PRO A 133 8.09 -8.34 -11.50
N LEU A 134 9.23 -8.48 -10.82
CA LEU A 134 10.06 -9.69 -10.85
C LEU A 134 9.78 -10.53 -9.59
N PRO A 135 9.48 -11.84 -9.70
CA PRO A 135 9.20 -12.69 -8.54
C PRO A 135 10.26 -12.61 -7.44
N GLU A 136 11.55 -12.57 -7.78
CA GLU A 136 12.68 -12.49 -6.85
C GLU A 136 12.77 -11.14 -6.10
N ARG A 137 12.00 -10.14 -6.52
CA ARG A 137 11.86 -8.83 -5.84
C ARG A 137 10.61 -8.74 -4.95
N LEU A 138 9.76 -9.76 -4.95
CA LEU A 138 8.59 -9.88 -4.08
C LEU A 138 8.98 -10.60 -2.78
N CYS A 139 8.22 -10.36 -1.72
CA CYS A 139 8.53 -10.75 -0.35
C CYS A 139 7.93 -12.12 -0.01
N THR A 140 6.63 -12.30 -0.27
CA THR A 140 5.85 -13.47 0.13
C THR A 140 5.81 -14.53 -0.97
N ALA A 141 5.65 -15.79 -0.58
CA ALA A 141 5.47 -16.89 -1.54
C ALA A 141 4.23 -16.67 -2.42
N ALA A 142 3.12 -16.21 -1.81
CA ALA A 142 1.87 -15.90 -2.49
C ALA A 142 2.02 -14.87 -3.61
N ALA A 143 2.76 -13.78 -3.36
CA ALA A 143 2.99 -12.75 -4.38
C ALA A 143 3.86 -13.26 -5.55
N ARG A 144 4.72 -14.24 -5.29
CA ARG A 144 5.59 -14.87 -6.31
C ARG A 144 4.87 -15.88 -7.18
N GLU A 145 3.65 -16.28 -6.82
CA GLU A 145 2.89 -17.22 -7.63
C GLU A 145 2.60 -16.63 -9.03
N PRO A 146 2.93 -17.35 -10.12
CA PRO A 146 2.76 -16.82 -11.48
C PRO A 146 1.34 -16.34 -11.78
N VAL A 147 0.33 -17.02 -11.23
CA VAL A 147 -1.07 -16.67 -11.42
C VAL A 147 -1.43 -15.34 -10.74
N VAL A 148 -0.91 -15.09 -9.54
CA VAL A 148 -1.15 -13.84 -8.79
C VAL A 148 -0.43 -12.68 -9.47
N LEU A 149 0.85 -12.89 -9.82
CA LEU A 149 1.66 -11.89 -10.49
C LEU A 149 1.06 -11.47 -11.82
N GLU A 150 0.69 -12.43 -12.68
CA GLU A 150 0.12 -12.14 -13.99
C GLU A 150 -1.26 -11.45 -13.87
N TRP A 151 -2.08 -11.88 -12.91
CA TRP A 151 -3.38 -11.25 -12.63
C TRP A 151 -3.21 -9.79 -12.20
N ALA A 152 -2.29 -9.48 -11.28
CA ALA A 152 -2.08 -8.12 -10.82
C ALA A 152 -1.43 -7.25 -11.91
N TYR A 153 -0.44 -7.79 -12.61
CA TYR A 153 0.27 -7.08 -13.67
C TYR A 153 -0.68 -6.61 -14.78
N ARG A 154 -1.54 -7.50 -15.30
CA ARG A 154 -2.53 -7.11 -16.33
C ARG A 154 -3.43 -5.97 -15.89
N ARG A 155 -3.82 -5.95 -14.61
CA ARG A 155 -4.67 -4.89 -14.05
C ARG A 155 -3.93 -3.58 -13.84
N SER A 156 -2.62 -3.63 -13.60
CA SER A 156 -1.80 -2.43 -13.45
C SER A 156 -1.59 -1.68 -14.77
N LEU A 157 -1.81 -2.32 -15.92
CA LEU A 157 -1.72 -1.71 -17.26
C LEU A 157 -2.97 -0.92 -17.68
N ALA A 158 -4.05 -1.00 -16.89
CA ALA A 158 -5.37 -0.46 -17.22
C ALA A 158 -5.73 0.78 -16.37
#